data_AF-A0A962YWM8-F1
#
_entry.id   AF-A0A962YWM8-F1
#
_cell.length_a   1.000
_cell.length_b   1.000
_cell.length_c   1.000
_cell.angle_alpha   90.00
_cell.angle_beta   90.00
_cell.angle_gamma   90.00
#
_symmetry.space_group_name_H-M   'P 1'
#
loop_
_entity.id
_entity.type
_entity.pdbx_description
1 polymer ?
#
loop_
_entity_poly.entity_id
_entity_poly.type
_entity_poly.pdbx_seq_one_letter_code
_entity_poly.pdbx_strand_id
1 'polypeptide(L)'
;MRIKNTLNFDLKQLAYSENGVDDYYWPVRVSELNGARARLRSELYDLIKEVRVVAAETAALVESIVLAYVNCTLQMLQATLIKTRCERDNVEITPAPNYRFLSMLLGKAVYSEDAFVTSLKKGPPPLSKLKSPLRFSRDLVIGRREGIQRRVIAPINYEKDIITFVSHGLVQQWKKQAKARVIFQRPNAFFSSIKNVSTVLSSSDTYWVGRLLNLFENQFSVFNVNCSAIFRQYMENFLKQSFVYSKAHIVALRKRKKIPNNFWGNTGGSIWTRLLSIVVRERGGEVTCFDHAGGYAYFDDLSDLALKEFLMCNYFVTYSDAQ
;
A
#
# COMPACT_ATOMS: atom_id res chain seq x y z
N MET A 1 22.37 -11.41 -40.91
CA MET A 1 22.46 -10.40 -39.84
C MET A 1 21.09 -10.34 -39.17
N ARG A 2 20.89 -10.95 -37.99
CA ARG A 2 19.61 -10.84 -37.27
C ARG A 2 19.61 -9.49 -36.58
N ILE A 3 18.65 -8.63 -36.90
CA ILE A 3 18.42 -7.39 -36.16
C ILE A 3 18.14 -7.82 -34.71
N LYS A 4 19.02 -7.43 -33.79
CA LYS A 4 18.88 -7.76 -32.38
C LYS A 4 17.85 -6.79 -31.81
N ASN A 5 16.60 -7.25 -31.69
CA ASN A 5 15.54 -6.41 -31.14
C ASN A 5 15.88 -6.09 -29.69
N THR A 6 15.84 -4.79 -29.35
CA THR A 6 16.08 -4.31 -28.00
C THR A 6 14.77 -3.78 -27.44
N LEU A 7 14.33 -4.32 -26.30
CA LEU A 7 13.21 -3.80 -25.54
C LEU A 7 13.68 -2.70 -24.60
N ASN A 8 13.28 -1.48 -24.90
CA ASN A 8 13.58 -0.31 -24.09
C ASN A 8 12.40 0.06 -23.19
N PHE A 9 12.64 0.06 -21.87
CA PHE A 9 11.63 0.46 -20.89
C PHE A 9 11.62 1.97 -20.62
N ASP A 10 12.58 2.73 -21.14
CA ASP A 10 12.57 4.19 -21.05
C ASP A 10 11.64 4.76 -22.13
N LEU A 11 10.45 5.20 -21.72
CA LEU A 11 9.44 5.79 -22.60
C LEU A 11 9.98 6.98 -23.42
N LYS A 12 11.03 7.66 -22.94
CA LYS A 12 11.66 8.78 -23.66
C LYS A 12 12.47 8.35 -24.88
N GLN A 13 12.74 7.05 -25.00
CA GLN A 13 13.57 6.45 -26.05
C GLN A 13 12.74 5.62 -27.02
N LEU A 14 11.40 5.62 -26.88
CA LEU A 14 10.50 4.97 -27.84
C LEU A 14 10.35 5.82 -29.09
N ALA A 15 10.35 5.16 -30.25
CA ALA A 15 9.98 5.78 -31.52
C ALA A 15 8.45 5.78 -31.67
N TYR A 16 7.92 6.85 -32.26
CA TYR A 16 6.49 7.06 -32.47
C TYR A 16 6.22 7.40 -33.93
N SER A 17 5.16 6.80 -34.49
CA SER A 17 4.60 7.13 -35.79
C SER A 17 3.13 7.51 -35.66
N GLU A 18 2.48 7.83 -36.79
CA GLU A 18 1.03 8.09 -36.85
C GLU A 18 0.18 6.90 -36.37
N ASN A 19 0.76 5.68 -36.34
CA ASN A 19 0.10 4.46 -35.90
C ASN A 19 0.40 4.07 -34.44
N GLY A 20 1.16 4.88 -33.70
CA GLY A 20 1.50 4.63 -32.30
C GLY A 20 2.98 4.38 -32.06
N VAL A 21 3.31 3.39 -31.21
CA VAL A 21 4.70 3.04 -30.88
C VAL A 21 5.24 2.10 -31.96
N ASP A 22 6.32 2.50 -32.63
CA ASP A 22 6.98 1.67 -33.64
C ASP A 22 7.65 0.46 -32.99
N ASP A 23 7.60 -0.69 -33.68
CA ASP A 23 8.17 -1.97 -33.22
C ASP A 23 7.75 -2.38 -31.80
N TYR A 24 6.49 -2.09 -31.42
CA TYR A 24 5.97 -2.40 -30.09
C TYR A 24 6.08 -3.88 -29.76
N TYR A 25 6.86 -4.18 -28.72
CA TYR A 25 7.01 -5.53 -28.16
C TYR A 25 6.79 -5.48 -26.65
N TRP A 26 5.88 -6.32 -26.17
CA TRP A 26 5.63 -6.46 -24.73
C TRP A 26 5.37 -7.92 -24.36
N PRO A 27 6.28 -8.58 -23.62
CA PRO A 27 6.25 -10.04 -23.43
C PRO A 27 5.23 -10.53 -22.41
N VAL A 28 4.53 -9.65 -21.68
CA VAL A 28 3.64 -10.02 -20.57
C VAL A 28 2.24 -9.46 -20.78
N ARG A 29 1.23 -10.30 -20.93
CA ARG A 29 -0.14 -9.81 -21.11
C ARG A 29 -0.67 -9.24 -19.80
N VAL A 30 -1.46 -8.17 -19.89
CA VAL A 30 -2.09 -7.55 -18.71
C VAL A 30 -3.00 -8.54 -17.98
N SER A 31 -3.72 -9.40 -18.74
CA SER A 31 -4.59 -10.43 -18.17
C SER A 31 -3.85 -11.45 -17.30
N GLU A 32 -2.59 -11.76 -17.61
CA GLU A 32 -1.77 -12.68 -16.81
C GLU A 32 -1.48 -12.09 -15.42
N LEU A 33 -1.10 -10.82 -15.37
CA LEU A 33 -0.83 -10.13 -14.11
C LEU A 33 -2.10 -9.88 -13.29
N ASN A 34 -3.23 -9.62 -13.97
CA ASN A 34 -4.53 -9.51 -13.29
C ASN A 34 -4.95 -10.87 -12.70
N GLY A 35 -4.77 -11.97 -13.43
CA GLY A 35 -5.02 -13.32 -12.92
C GLY A 35 -4.13 -13.69 -11.72
N ALA A 36 -2.84 -13.34 -11.78
CA ALA A 36 -1.93 -13.50 -10.64
C ALA A 36 -2.39 -12.68 -9.43
N ARG A 37 -2.81 -11.43 -9.65
CA ARG A 37 -3.31 -10.55 -8.59
C ARG A 37 -4.54 -11.11 -7.90
N ALA A 38 -5.54 -11.55 -8.67
CA ALA A 38 -6.78 -12.09 -8.14
C ALA A 38 -6.52 -13.34 -7.29
N ARG A 39 -5.70 -14.27 -7.80
CA ARG A 39 -5.29 -15.48 -7.06
C ARG A 39 -4.58 -15.15 -5.76
N LEU A 40 -3.54 -14.30 -5.82
CA LEU A 40 -2.78 -13.88 -4.65
C LEU A 40 -3.67 -13.22 -3.60
N ARG A 41 -4.65 -12.41 -4.03
CA ARG A 41 -5.62 -11.80 -3.11
C ARG A 41 -6.53 -12.84 -2.46
N SER A 42 -7.03 -13.81 -3.21
CA SER A 42 -7.84 -14.91 -2.64
C SER A 42 -7.05 -15.68 -1.58
N GLU A 43 -5.82 -16.11 -1.92
CA GLU A 43 -4.94 -16.84 -1.00
C GLU A 43 -4.59 -16.02 0.25
N LEU A 44 -4.35 -14.72 0.09
CA LEU A 44 -4.10 -13.81 1.22
C LEU A 44 -5.33 -13.61 2.09
N TYR A 45 -6.52 -13.56 1.51
CA TYR A 45 -7.76 -13.44 2.27
C TYR A 45 -7.98 -14.66 3.16
N ASP A 46 -7.79 -15.86 2.61
CA ASP A 46 -7.87 -17.10 3.38
C ASP A 46 -6.80 -17.16 4.47
N LEU A 47 -5.56 -16.77 4.16
CA LEU A 47 -4.49 -16.66 5.14
C LEU A 47 -4.85 -15.67 6.26
N ILE A 48 -5.38 -14.49 5.94
CA ILE A 48 -5.79 -13.49 6.96
C ILE A 48 -6.90 -14.05 7.84
N LYS A 49 -7.89 -14.77 7.29
CA LYS A 49 -8.92 -15.44 8.08
C LYS A 49 -8.31 -16.47 9.05
N GLU A 50 -7.39 -17.28 8.58
CA GLU A 50 -6.65 -18.25 9.40
C GLU A 50 -5.89 -17.54 10.54
N VAL A 51 -5.10 -16.50 10.21
CA VAL A 51 -4.29 -15.76 11.19
C VAL A 51 -5.17 -15.06 12.22
N ARG A 52 -6.34 -14.53 11.84
CA ARG A 52 -7.27 -13.87 12.78
C ARG A 52 -7.75 -14.82 13.87
N VAL A 53 -7.97 -16.10 13.53
CA VAL A 53 -8.44 -17.12 14.48
C VAL A 53 -7.31 -17.53 15.42
N VAL A 54 -6.10 -17.74 14.89
CA VAL A 54 -4.99 -18.36 15.63
C VAL A 54 -4.07 -17.35 16.31
N ALA A 55 -3.91 -16.15 15.74
CA ALA A 55 -2.95 -15.15 16.16
C ALA A 55 -3.42 -13.73 15.81
N ALA A 56 -4.45 -13.23 16.51
CA ALA A 56 -5.08 -11.94 16.25
C ALA A 56 -4.09 -10.75 16.16
N GLU A 57 -3.06 -10.70 17.02
CA GLU A 57 -2.04 -9.66 16.93
C GLU A 57 -1.23 -9.72 15.63
N THR A 58 -0.93 -10.93 15.15
CA THR A 58 -0.21 -11.13 13.90
C THR A 58 -1.10 -10.81 12.70
N ALA A 59 -2.41 -11.05 12.80
CA ALA A 59 -3.36 -10.70 11.75
C ALA A 59 -3.31 -9.20 11.45
N ALA A 60 -3.26 -8.35 12.48
CA ALA A 60 -3.08 -6.91 12.32
C ALA A 60 -1.80 -6.55 11.54
N LEU A 61 -0.71 -7.30 11.73
CA LEU A 61 0.55 -7.08 11.00
C LEU A 61 0.38 -7.45 9.52
N VAL A 62 -0.16 -8.62 9.22
CA VAL A 62 -0.43 -9.09 7.85
C VAL A 62 -1.33 -8.09 7.12
N GLU A 63 -2.42 -7.68 7.77
CA GLU A 63 -3.39 -6.73 7.24
C GLU A 63 -2.79 -5.34 6.96
N SER A 64 -1.84 -4.89 7.80
CA SER A 64 -1.16 -3.61 7.61
C SER A 64 -0.27 -3.58 6.36
N ILE A 65 0.28 -4.72 5.94
CA ILE A 65 1.26 -4.79 4.84
C ILE A 65 0.70 -5.36 3.54
N VAL A 66 -0.53 -5.91 3.56
CA VAL A 66 -1.10 -6.72 2.48
C VAL A 66 -0.99 -6.10 1.08
N LEU A 67 -1.25 -4.80 0.93
CA LEU A 67 -1.16 -4.16 -0.40
C LEU A 67 0.28 -3.94 -0.86
N ALA A 68 1.18 -3.61 0.07
CA ALA A 68 2.59 -3.46 -0.26
C ALA A 68 3.17 -4.82 -0.66
N TYR A 69 2.79 -5.89 0.04
CA TYR A 69 3.13 -7.26 -0.30
C TYR A 69 2.61 -7.65 -1.70
N VAL A 70 1.32 -7.48 -1.99
CA VAL A 70 0.74 -7.79 -3.32
C VAL A 70 1.48 -7.03 -4.44
N ASN A 71 1.68 -5.73 -4.26
CA ASN A 71 2.36 -4.90 -5.27
C ASN A 71 3.81 -5.36 -5.48
N CYS A 72 4.53 -5.65 -4.39
CA CYS A 72 5.92 -6.11 -4.45
C CYS A 72 6.02 -7.46 -5.18
N THR A 73 5.16 -8.43 -4.82
CA THR A 73 5.08 -9.75 -5.46
C THR A 73 4.82 -9.63 -6.96
N LEU A 74 3.81 -8.85 -7.37
CA LEU A 74 3.45 -8.71 -8.78
C LEU A 74 4.55 -8.03 -9.60
N GLN A 75 5.24 -7.02 -9.06
CA GLN A 75 6.33 -6.36 -9.77
C GLN A 75 7.54 -7.29 -9.95
N MET A 76 7.85 -8.13 -8.95
CA MET A 76 8.90 -9.14 -9.06
C MET A 76 8.53 -10.23 -10.06
N LEU A 77 7.31 -10.75 -10.00
CA LEU A 77 6.81 -11.73 -10.96
C LEU A 77 6.88 -11.17 -12.39
N GLN A 78 6.40 -9.94 -12.60
CA GLN A 78 6.46 -9.27 -13.89
C GLN A 78 7.90 -9.12 -14.39
N ALA A 79 8.84 -8.71 -13.53
CA ALA A 79 10.25 -8.59 -13.89
C ALA A 79 10.85 -9.94 -14.33
N THR A 80 10.52 -11.03 -13.62
CA THR A 80 10.94 -12.38 -14.01
C THR A 80 10.35 -12.80 -15.35
N LEU A 81 9.03 -12.59 -15.56
CA LEU A 81 8.38 -12.95 -16.82
C LEU A 81 8.96 -12.17 -18.00
N ILE A 82 9.20 -10.87 -17.83
CA ILE A 82 9.86 -10.03 -18.84
C ILE A 82 11.23 -10.62 -19.18
N LYS A 83 12.08 -10.87 -18.18
CA LYS A 83 13.43 -11.41 -18.39
C LYS A 83 13.38 -12.74 -19.13
N THR A 84 12.66 -13.72 -18.61
CA THR A 84 12.60 -15.08 -19.17
C THR A 84 12.08 -15.10 -20.60
N ARG A 85 11.04 -14.31 -20.91
CA ARG A 85 10.43 -14.30 -22.24
C ARG A 85 11.27 -13.52 -23.25
N CYS A 86 11.89 -12.41 -22.87
CA CYS A 86 12.85 -11.73 -23.74
C CYS A 86 14.06 -12.62 -24.05
N GLU A 87 14.59 -13.36 -23.07
CA GLU A 87 15.67 -14.32 -23.28
C GLU A 87 15.27 -15.41 -24.29
N ARG A 88 14.08 -16.00 -24.12
CA ARG A 88 13.51 -16.97 -25.08
C ARG A 88 13.40 -16.39 -26.49
N ASP A 89 12.96 -15.14 -26.58
CA ASP A 89 12.68 -14.47 -27.85
C ASP A 89 13.93 -13.77 -28.44
N ASN A 90 15.11 -13.95 -27.82
CA ASN A 90 16.38 -13.30 -28.19
C ASN A 90 16.31 -11.76 -28.25
N VAL A 91 15.53 -11.16 -27.35
CA VAL A 91 15.36 -9.71 -27.21
C VAL A 91 16.25 -9.20 -26.08
N GLU A 92 17.06 -8.18 -26.35
CA GLU A 92 17.90 -7.54 -25.32
C GLU A 92 17.07 -6.57 -24.47
N ILE A 93 17.37 -6.46 -23.18
CA ILE A 93 16.61 -5.61 -22.25
C ILE A 93 17.43 -4.41 -21.77
N THR A 94 16.88 -3.23 -22.00
CA THR A 94 17.36 -1.97 -21.41
C THR A 94 16.34 -1.48 -20.38
N PRO A 95 16.57 -1.74 -19.07
CA PRO A 95 15.62 -1.33 -18.05
C PRO A 95 15.65 0.19 -17.86
N ALA A 96 14.50 0.77 -17.57
CA ALA A 96 14.41 2.17 -17.17
C ALA A 96 15.01 2.37 -15.77
N PRO A 97 15.49 3.59 -15.42
CA PRO A 97 16.06 3.87 -14.11
C PRO A 97 15.13 3.56 -12.93
N ASN A 98 13.82 3.63 -13.13
CA ASN A 98 12.79 3.36 -12.12
C ASN A 98 12.31 1.89 -12.09
N TYR A 99 12.80 1.02 -12.98
CA TYR A 99 12.43 -0.39 -13.05
C TYR A 99 13.27 -1.27 -12.11
N ARG A 100 13.21 -0.98 -10.80
CA ARG A 100 14.18 -1.51 -9.81
C ARG A 100 14.38 -3.04 -9.88
N PHE A 101 13.30 -3.81 -9.96
CA PHE A 101 13.37 -5.28 -9.87
C PHE A 101 13.92 -5.92 -11.13
N LEU A 102 13.59 -5.35 -12.29
CA LEU A 102 14.17 -5.77 -13.56
C LEU A 102 15.67 -5.43 -13.59
N SER A 103 16.04 -4.22 -13.15
CA SER A 103 17.45 -3.82 -13.01
C SER A 103 18.23 -4.71 -12.04
N MET A 104 17.62 -5.14 -10.93
CA MET A 104 18.21 -6.10 -9.99
C MET A 104 18.44 -7.47 -10.64
N LEU A 105 17.44 -8.02 -11.36
CA LEU A 105 17.59 -9.31 -12.05
C LEU A 105 18.65 -9.28 -13.15
N LEU A 106 18.84 -8.13 -13.79
CA LEU A 106 19.85 -7.93 -14.84
C LEU A 106 21.24 -7.57 -14.28
N GLY A 107 21.41 -7.52 -12.96
CA GLY A 107 22.68 -7.12 -12.32
C GLY A 107 23.07 -5.65 -12.53
N LYS A 108 22.13 -4.81 -12.98
CA LYS A 108 22.33 -3.37 -13.26
C LYS A 108 22.05 -2.47 -12.05
N ALA A 109 21.43 -3.00 -11.00
CA ALA A 109 21.16 -2.27 -9.76
C ALA A 109 21.46 -3.14 -8.53
N VAL A 110 21.97 -2.49 -7.48
CA VAL A 110 22.21 -3.13 -6.18
C VAL A 110 20.93 -3.16 -5.37
N TYR A 111 20.82 -4.16 -4.50
CA TYR A 111 19.81 -4.25 -3.47
C TYR A 111 19.65 -2.92 -2.70
N SER A 112 18.43 -2.36 -2.71
CA SER A 112 18.08 -1.16 -1.94
C SER A 112 16.90 -1.45 -1.01
N GLU A 113 16.87 -0.82 0.18
CA GLU A 113 15.74 -0.91 1.10
C GLU A 113 14.43 -0.44 0.43
N ASP A 114 13.33 -1.16 0.68
CA ASP A 114 12.03 -0.82 0.11
C ASP A 114 11.52 0.54 0.65
N ALA A 115 11.00 1.40 -0.23
CA ALA A 115 10.45 2.70 0.17
C ALA A 115 9.33 2.58 1.24
N PHE A 116 8.54 1.51 1.21
CA PHE A 116 7.55 1.19 2.24
C PHE A 116 8.21 0.95 3.60
N VAL A 117 9.25 0.11 3.65
CA VAL A 117 10.02 -0.18 4.87
C VAL A 117 10.74 1.08 5.37
N THR A 118 11.35 1.84 4.46
CA THR A 118 11.98 3.13 4.79
C THR A 118 10.95 4.10 5.37
N SER A 119 9.72 4.12 4.85
CA SER A 119 8.63 4.95 5.40
C SER A 119 8.26 4.52 6.81
N LEU A 120 8.07 3.22 7.04
CA LEU A 120 7.81 2.66 8.37
C LEU A 120 8.91 3.03 9.38
N LYS A 121 10.18 2.91 9.00
CA LYS A 121 11.33 3.24 9.84
C LYS A 121 11.41 4.74 10.16
N LYS A 122 11.30 5.60 9.16
CA LYS A 122 11.44 7.06 9.30
C LYS A 122 10.21 7.72 9.91
N GLY A 123 9.04 7.09 9.86
CA GLY A 123 7.78 7.73 10.20
C GLY A 123 7.30 8.67 9.07
N PRO A 124 6.14 9.33 9.25
CA PRO A 124 5.70 10.35 8.33
C PRO A 124 6.66 11.56 8.34
N PRO A 125 6.86 12.22 7.19
CA PRO A 125 7.88 13.26 7.04
C PRO A 125 7.60 14.44 7.99
N PRO A 126 8.59 14.91 8.76
CA PRO A 126 8.36 15.94 9.78
C PRO A 126 7.88 17.25 9.16
N LEU A 127 7.12 18.00 9.94
CA LEU A 127 6.65 19.32 9.53
C LEU A 127 7.82 20.31 9.58
N SER A 128 8.26 20.79 8.41
CA SER A 128 9.23 21.89 8.33
C SER A 128 8.74 23.09 9.13
N LYS A 129 9.56 23.57 10.07
CA LYS A 129 9.32 24.76 10.90
C LYS A 129 9.35 26.03 10.05
N LEU A 130 10.27 26.11 9.10
CA LEU A 130 10.40 27.24 8.17
C LEU A 130 9.13 27.46 7.34
N LYS A 131 8.46 26.37 6.94
CA LYS A 131 7.19 26.43 6.18
C LYS A 131 5.96 26.56 7.09
N SER A 132 6.12 26.73 8.41
CA SER A 132 5.00 26.75 9.35
C SER A 132 4.04 27.93 9.14
N PRO A 133 4.49 29.18 8.92
CA PRO A 133 3.59 30.31 8.68
C PRO A 133 2.78 30.15 7.39
N LEU A 134 3.43 29.73 6.29
CA LEU A 134 2.75 29.44 5.02
C LEU A 134 1.77 28.27 5.14
N ARG A 135 2.11 27.24 5.92
CA ARG A 135 1.19 26.13 6.21
C ARG A 135 0.02 26.58 7.07
N PHE A 136 0.22 27.52 7.97
CA PHE A 136 -0.84 28.09 8.80
C PHE A 136 -1.88 28.81 7.93
N SER A 137 -1.45 29.76 7.09
CA SER A 137 -2.37 30.47 6.19
C SER A 137 -3.06 29.51 5.22
N ARG A 138 -2.29 28.57 4.64
CA ARG A 138 -2.85 27.54 3.75
C ARG A 138 -3.90 26.67 4.43
N ASP A 139 -3.65 26.22 5.66
CA ASP A 139 -4.59 25.36 6.39
C ASP A 139 -5.90 26.10 6.73
N LEU A 140 -5.85 27.42 6.95
CA LEU A 140 -7.05 28.26 7.13
C LEU A 140 -7.85 28.39 5.82
N VAL A 141 -7.19 28.75 4.72
CA VAL A 141 -7.84 28.92 3.41
C VAL A 141 -8.46 27.61 2.94
N ILE A 142 -7.68 26.52 2.97
CA ILE A 142 -8.16 25.21 2.55
C ILE A 142 -9.25 24.71 3.50
N GLY A 143 -9.10 24.87 4.82
CA GLY A 143 -10.11 24.43 5.77
C GLY A 143 -11.45 25.15 5.60
N ARG A 144 -11.42 26.44 5.26
CA ARG A 144 -12.63 27.21 4.91
C ARG A 144 -13.25 26.74 3.59
N ARG A 145 -12.42 26.51 2.56
CA ARG A 145 -12.89 26.07 1.23
C ARG A 145 -13.49 24.66 1.23
N GLU A 146 -12.83 23.71 1.86
CA GLU A 146 -13.26 22.30 1.93
C GLU A 146 -14.29 22.07 3.05
N GLY A 147 -14.49 23.05 3.92
CA GLY A 147 -15.31 22.93 5.11
C GLY A 147 -14.73 22.00 6.18
N ILE A 148 -13.55 21.40 6.01
CA ILE A 148 -12.92 20.49 6.99
C ILE A 148 -11.92 21.25 7.86
N GLN A 149 -12.04 21.17 9.18
CA GLN A 149 -11.17 21.93 10.08
C GLN A 149 -9.75 21.34 10.08
N ARG A 150 -8.78 22.07 9.54
CA ARG A 150 -7.35 21.70 9.57
C ARG A 150 -6.59 22.30 10.75
N ARG A 151 -7.17 23.36 11.33
CA ARG A 151 -6.71 24.01 12.57
C ARG A 151 -7.84 23.96 13.57
N VAL A 152 -7.48 23.64 14.80
CA VAL A 152 -8.46 23.41 15.85
C VAL A 152 -8.32 24.53 16.88
N ILE A 153 -9.30 25.45 16.87
CA ILE A 153 -9.34 26.56 17.83
C ILE A 153 -9.85 26.05 19.18
N ALA A 154 -10.90 25.22 19.16
CA ALA A 154 -11.36 24.50 20.34
C ALA A 154 -10.60 23.17 20.52
N PRO A 155 -10.42 22.65 21.74
CA PRO A 155 -9.83 21.33 21.96
C PRO A 155 -10.50 20.23 21.11
N ILE A 156 -9.71 19.23 20.72
CA ILE A 156 -10.20 18.03 20.05
C ILE A 156 -10.76 17.09 21.09
N ASN A 157 -12.04 16.72 20.97
CA ASN A 157 -12.63 15.63 21.73
C ASN A 157 -12.53 14.35 20.90
N TYR A 158 -11.56 13.49 21.22
CA TYR A 158 -11.31 12.26 20.44
C TYR A 158 -12.45 11.23 20.52
N GLU A 159 -13.38 11.36 21.46
CA GLU A 159 -14.55 10.47 21.57
C GLU A 159 -15.68 10.92 20.63
N LYS A 160 -15.85 12.24 20.44
CA LYS A 160 -16.97 12.82 19.68
C LYS A 160 -16.59 13.35 18.30
N ASP A 161 -15.38 13.91 18.17
CA ASP A 161 -14.91 14.49 16.92
C ASP A 161 -14.45 13.40 15.95
N ILE A 162 -14.69 13.62 14.66
CA ILE A 162 -14.22 12.76 13.59
C ILE A 162 -12.84 13.23 13.17
N ILE A 163 -11.84 12.35 13.24
CA ILE A 163 -10.50 12.64 12.76
C ILE A 163 -10.34 12.09 11.35
N THR A 164 -9.79 12.89 10.44
CA THR A 164 -9.52 12.45 9.07
C THR A 164 -8.11 12.72 8.60
N PHE A 165 -7.58 11.85 7.75
CA PHE A 165 -6.32 12.06 7.00
C PHE A 165 -6.54 12.58 5.58
N VAL A 166 -7.80 12.77 5.18
CA VAL A 166 -8.21 12.97 3.78
C VAL A 166 -9.22 14.11 3.68
N SER A 167 -9.36 14.70 2.50
CA SER A 167 -10.20 15.91 2.32
C SER A 167 -10.77 16.09 0.91
N HIS A 168 -10.83 15.03 0.10
CA HIS A 168 -11.35 15.11 -1.28
C HIS A 168 -12.88 15.30 -1.33
N GLY A 169 -13.41 15.49 -2.54
CA GLY A 169 -14.82 15.86 -2.77
C GLY A 169 -15.83 14.97 -2.04
N LEU A 170 -15.69 13.64 -2.13
CA LEU A 170 -16.57 12.70 -1.42
C LEU A 170 -16.62 12.92 0.09
N VAL A 171 -15.47 13.15 0.73
CA VAL A 171 -15.38 13.43 2.17
C VAL A 171 -16.15 14.71 2.53
N GLN A 172 -16.05 15.72 1.67
CA GLN A 172 -16.74 17.00 1.86
C GLN A 172 -18.25 16.85 1.70
N GLN A 173 -18.71 16.04 0.75
CA GLN A 173 -20.12 15.71 0.57
C GLN A 173 -20.67 14.92 1.76
N TRP A 174 -19.97 13.84 2.14
CA TRP A 174 -20.33 13.00 3.28
C TRP A 174 -20.37 13.77 4.59
N LYS A 175 -19.42 14.69 4.80
CA LYS A 175 -19.44 15.60 5.96
C LYS A 175 -20.76 16.37 6.09
N LYS A 176 -21.34 16.86 4.99
CA LYS A 176 -22.60 17.62 5.03
C LYS A 176 -23.76 16.76 5.54
N GLN A 177 -23.73 15.46 5.24
CA GLN A 177 -24.74 14.50 5.69
C GLN A 177 -24.53 14.09 7.15
N ALA A 178 -23.29 13.79 7.53
CA ALA A 178 -22.95 13.35 8.89
C ALA A 178 -23.22 14.40 9.98
N LYS A 179 -23.30 15.69 9.61
CA LYS A 179 -23.52 16.84 10.54
C LYS A 179 -22.56 16.84 11.75
N ALA A 180 -21.40 16.22 11.60
CA ALA A 180 -20.42 16.04 12.66
C ALA A 180 -19.21 16.96 12.46
N ARG A 181 -18.50 17.21 13.56
CA ARG A 181 -17.26 17.98 13.53
C ARG A 181 -16.13 17.10 13.00
N VAL A 182 -15.73 17.36 11.75
CA VAL A 182 -14.62 16.69 11.07
C VAL A 182 -13.35 17.53 11.12
N ILE A 183 -12.28 16.95 11.66
CA ILE A 183 -10.99 17.56 11.89
C ILE A 183 -9.92 16.80 11.10
N PHE A 184 -9.26 17.50 10.19
CA PHE A 184 -8.12 16.96 9.48
C PHE A 184 -6.89 16.96 10.40
N GLN A 185 -6.29 15.79 10.59
CA GLN A 185 -5.00 15.63 11.25
C GLN A 185 -4.00 15.03 10.26
N ARG A 186 -2.73 15.39 10.43
CA ARG A 186 -1.65 14.76 9.65
C ARG A 186 -1.22 13.47 10.34
N PRO A 187 -0.71 12.46 9.62
CA PRO A 187 -0.16 11.25 10.24
C PRO A 187 0.86 11.53 11.35
N ASN A 188 1.63 12.62 11.24
CA ASN A 188 2.61 13.05 12.24
C ASN A 188 2.02 13.33 13.63
N ALA A 189 0.71 13.57 13.73
CA ALA A 189 0.02 13.70 15.01
C ALA A 189 -0.02 12.37 15.78
N PHE A 190 0.04 11.24 15.07
CA PHE A 190 -0.12 9.87 15.58
C PHE A 190 1.16 9.04 15.49
N PHE A 191 2.03 9.35 14.53
CA PHE A 191 3.22 8.57 14.23
C PHE A 191 4.48 9.42 14.31
N SER A 192 5.57 8.81 14.75
CA SER A 192 6.92 9.38 14.80
C SER A 192 7.91 8.35 14.25
N SER A 193 9.14 8.77 13.97
CA SER A 193 10.22 7.82 13.71
C SER A 193 10.36 6.86 14.88
N ILE A 194 10.52 5.56 14.63
CA ILE A 194 10.83 4.60 15.68
C ILE A 194 12.32 4.33 15.67
N LYS A 195 12.97 4.64 16.80
CA LYS A 195 14.38 4.31 17.05
C LYS A 195 14.42 3.06 17.91
N ASN A 196 15.43 2.21 17.70
CA ASN A 196 15.71 1.03 18.53
C ASN A 196 14.54 0.03 18.58
N VAL A 197 14.18 -0.55 17.44
CA VAL A 197 13.21 -1.66 17.40
C VAL A 197 13.96 -2.98 17.55
N SER A 198 13.40 -3.92 18.32
CA SER A 198 13.86 -5.31 18.29
C SER A 198 13.83 -5.82 16.85
N THR A 199 14.96 -6.29 16.35
CA THR A 199 15.04 -6.94 15.03
C THR A 199 14.60 -8.40 15.08
N VAL A 200 14.33 -8.94 16.27
CA VAL A 200 13.91 -10.32 16.47
C VAL A 200 12.40 -10.41 16.44
N LEU A 201 11.89 -11.21 15.51
CA LEU A 201 10.48 -11.59 15.43
C LEU A 201 10.15 -12.64 16.50
N SER A 202 8.90 -12.66 16.95
CA SER A 202 8.42 -13.78 17.77
C SER A 202 8.35 -15.07 16.94
N SER A 203 8.25 -16.23 17.59
CA SER A 203 8.08 -17.51 16.88
C SER A 203 6.81 -17.52 16.02
N SER A 204 5.72 -16.93 16.52
CA SER A 204 4.46 -16.78 15.76
C SER A 204 4.67 -15.88 14.54
N ASP A 205 5.26 -14.69 14.71
CA ASP A 205 5.53 -13.77 13.59
C ASP A 205 6.43 -14.44 12.53
N THR A 206 7.45 -15.20 12.96
CA THR A 206 8.38 -15.92 12.08
C THR A 206 7.65 -16.98 11.24
N TYR A 207 6.75 -17.75 11.86
CA TYR A 207 5.92 -18.73 11.16
C TYR A 207 5.09 -18.08 10.05
N TRP A 208 4.40 -16.97 10.36
CA TRP A 208 3.54 -16.29 9.38
C TRP A 208 4.33 -15.58 8.27
N VAL A 209 5.53 -15.07 8.56
CA VAL A 209 6.46 -14.61 7.52
C VAL A 209 6.83 -15.77 6.58
N GLY A 210 7.10 -16.96 7.11
CA GLY A 210 7.34 -18.15 6.30
C GLY A 210 6.16 -18.52 5.40
N ARG A 211 4.92 -18.48 5.93
CA ARG A 211 3.71 -18.72 5.14
C ARG A 211 3.53 -17.69 4.01
N LEU A 212 3.78 -16.41 4.27
CA LEU A 212 3.75 -15.36 3.24
C LEU A 212 4.85 -15.53 2.20
N LEU A 213 6.04 -16.01 2.57
CA LEU A 213 7.10 -16.33 1.62
C LEU A 213 6.72 -17.49 0.72
N ASN A 214 6.11 -18.54 1.26
CA ASN A 214 5.63 -19.66 0.45
C ASN A 214 4.56 -19.21 -0.55
N LEU A 215 3.60 -18.36 -0.13
CA LEU A 215 2.62 -17.78 -1.07
C LEU A 215 3.30 -16.95 -2.17
N PHE A 216 4.35 -16.20 -1.82
CA PHE A 216 5.11 -15.40 -2.77
C PHE A 216 5.81 -16.30 -3.80
N GLU A 217 6.48 -17.37 -3.36
CA GLU A 217 7.18 -18.31 -4.25
C GLU A 217 6.20 -19.07 -5.15
N ASN A 218 5.04 -19.48 -4.61
CA ASN A 218 3.99 -20.15 -5.37
C ASN A 218 3.50 -19.33 -6.57
N GLN A 219 3.49 -18.00 -6.48
CA GLN A 219 3.13 -17.15 -7.62
C GLN A 219 4.09 -17.32 -8.80
N PHE A 220 5.36 -17.67 -8.59
CA PHE A 220 6.29 -17.93 -9.70
C PHE A 220 6.04 -19.31 -10.32
N SER A 221 5.81 -20.32 -9.47
CA SER A 221 5.53 -21.69 -9.90
C SER A 221 4.30 -21.79 -10.80
N VAL A 222 3.24 -21.01 -10.52
CA VAL A 222 2.02 -20.96 -11.36
C VAL A 222 2.33 -20.56 -12.81
N PHE A 223 3.35 -19.74 -13.04
CA PHE A 223 3.76 -19.31 -14.37
C PHE A 223 4.93 -20.13 -14.93
N ASN A 224 5.27 -21.25 -14.31
CA ASN A 224 6.41 -22.11 -14.68
C ASN A 224 7.74 -21.32 -14.77
N VAL A 225 7.93 -20.36 -13.87
CA VAL A 225 9.19 -19.61 -13.74
C VAL A 225 9.76 -19.80 -12.34
N ASN A 226 11.08 -19.71 -12.23
CA ASN A 226 11.75 -19.83 -10.95
C ASN A 226 11.78 -18.49 -10.22
N CYS A 227 11.47 -18.51 -8.91
CA CYS A 227 11.75 -17.39 -8.04
C CYS A 227 13.27 -17.30 -7.83
N SER A 228 13.87 -16.15 -8.16
CA SER A 228 15.32 -15.97 -7.98
C SER A 228 15.66 -15.88 -6.48
N ALA A 229 16.85 -16.37 -6.11
CA ALA A 229 17.34 -16.27 -4.73
C ALA A 229 17.39 -14.81 -4.24
N ILE A 230 17.72 -13.86 -5.12
CA ILE A 230 17.74 -12.42 -4.83
C ILE A 230 16.35 -11.91 -4.46
N PHE A 231 15.31 -12.31 -5.20
CA PHE A 231 13.93 -11.91 -4.92
C PHE A 231 13.40 -12.56 -3.64
N ARG A 232 13.69 -13.84 -3.42
CA ARG A 232 13.36 -14.53 -2.16
C ARG A 232 13.98 -13.81 -0.96
N GLN A 233 15.28 -13.53 -1.01
CA GLN A 233 15.99 -12.81 0.06
C GLN A 233 15.42 -11.40 0.26
N TYR A 234 15.09 -10.70 -0.82
CA TYR A 234 14.45 -9.39 -0.73
C TYR A 234 13.10 -9.47 -0.04
N MET A 235 12.23 -10.37 -0.49
CA MET A 235 10.88 -10.49 0.08
C MET A 235 10.95 -10.89 1.56
N GLU A 236 11.87 -11.77 1.92
CA GLU A 236 12.08 -12.17 3.32
C GLU A 236 12.49 -10.97 4.18
N ASN A 237 13.47 -10.18 3.73
CA ASN A 237 13.88 -8.97 4.43
C ASN A 237 12.77 -7.92 4.49
N PHE A 238 12.02 -7.74 3.40
CA PHE A 238 10.89 -6.84 3.32
C PHE A 238 9.82 -7.21 4.35
N LEU A 239 9.43 -8.49 4.40
CA LEU A 239 8.42 -8.99 5.32
C LEU A 239 8.88 -8.86 6.78
N LYS A 240 10.09 -9.32 7.10
CA LYS A 240 10.64 -9.23 8.47
C LYS A 240 10.66 -7.79 8.97
N GLN A 241 11.21 -6.87 8.18
CA GLN A 241 11.29 -5.46 8.57
C GLN A 241 9.90 -4.82 8.66
N SER A 242 9.00 -5.13 7.72
CA SER A 242 7.64 -4.58 7.76
C SER A 242 6.89 -5.02 9.01
N PHE A 243 6.98 -6.31 9.39
CA PHE A 243 6.40 -6.82 10.64
C PHE A 243 6.98 -6.11 11.86
N VAL A 244 8.31 -6.03 11.95
CA VAL A 244 9.02 -5.39 13.08
C VAL A 244 8.55 -3.94 13.27
N TYR A 245 8.58 -3.13 12.22
CA TYR A 245 8.23 -1.71 12.34
C TYR A 245 6.72 -1.49 12.49
N SER A 246 5.86 -2.23 11.76
CA SER A 246 4.41 -2.15 11.93
C SER A 246 4.00 -2.49 13.36
N LYS A 247 4.56 -3.56 13.94
CA LYS A 247 4.31 -3.97 15.33
C LYS A 247 4.72 -2.87 16.30
N ALA A 248 5.90 -2.28 16.12
CA ALA A 248 6.36 -1.18 16.96
C ALA A 248 5.43 0.05 16.90
N HIS A 249 4.93 0.40 15.71
CA HIS A 249 3.95 1.49 15.56
C HIS A 249 2.61 1.16 16.23
N ILE A 250 2.08 -0.04 16.05
CA ILE A 250 0.83 -0.48 16.70
C ILE A 250 0.98 -0.44 18.21
N VAL A 251 2.07 -0.97 18.77
CA VAL A 251 2.35 -0.92 20.21
C VAL A 251 2.44 0.53 20.71
N ALA A 252 3.09 1.42 19.96
CA ALA A 252 3.17 2.83 20.31
C ALA A 252 1.80 3.52 20.29
N LEU A 253 0.97 3.24 19.28
CA LEU A 253 -0.40 3.74 19.17
C LEU A 253 -1.29 3.24 20.32
N ARG A 254 -1.22 1.94 20.65
CA ARG A 254 -1.98 1.32 21.76
C ARG A 254 -1.66 1.95 23.12
N LYS A 255 -0.49 2.55 23.31
CA LYS A 255 -0.12 3.29 24.53
C LYS A 255 -0.61 4.74 24.54
N ARG A 256 -1.09 5.28 23.42
CA ARG A 256 -1.57 6.67 23.34
C ARG A 256 -2.94 6.82 23.97
N LYS A 257 -3.10 7.86 24.79
CA LYS A 257 -4.40 8.29 25.32
C LYS A 257 -5.30 8.93 24.26
N LYS A 258 -4.69 9.61 23.27
CA LYS A 258 -5.39 10.38 22.23
C LYS A 258 -5.48 9.58 20.93
N ILE A 259 -6.43 8.65 20.85
CA ILE A 259 -6.80 7.90 19.64
C ILE A 259 -8.29 8.20 19.39
N PRO A 260 -8.69 8.51 18.14
CA PRO A 260 -10.09 8.82 17.86
C PRO A 260 -10.98 7.58 17.95
N ASN A 261 -12.22 7.77 18.40
CA ASN A 261 -13.26 6.75 18.26
C ASN A 261 -13.84 6.75 16.84
N ASN A 262 -13.76 7.86 16.11
CA ASN A 262 -14.28 7.98 14.75
C ASN A 262 -13.15 8.43 13.81
N PHE A 263 -12.72 7.56 12.91
CA PHE A 263 -11.63 7.84 11.97
C PHE A 263 -12.06 7.72 10.51
N TRP A 264 -11.70 8.73 9.71
CA TRP A 264 -12.02 8.83 8.30
C TRP A 264 -10.74 8.75 7.45
N GLY A 265 -10.60 7.68 6.68
CA GLY A 265 -9.45 7.42 5.80
C GLY A 265 -9.86 7.18 4.35
N ASN A 266 -8.89 6.93 3.48
CA ASN A 266 -9.19 6.39 2.16
C ASN A 266 -8.92 4.89 2.12
N THR A 267 -9.68 4.21 1.27
CA THR A 267 -9.40 2.82 0.90
C THR A 267 -8.07 2.69 0.18
N GLY A 268 -7.39 1.55 0.29
CA GLY A 268 -6.03 1.45 -0.24
C GLY A 268 -5.04 2.49 0.31
N GLY A 269 -5.41 3.22 1.37
CA GLY A 269 -4.67 4.35 1.90
C GLY A 269 -3.27 3.99 2.37
N SER A 270 -2.50 5.04 2.69
CA SER A 270 -1.13 4.90 3.19
C SER A 270 -1.04 3.94 4.38
N ILE A 271 0.16 3.40 4.61
CA ILE A 271 0.45 2.56 5.78
C ILE A 271 0.00 3.21 7.09
N TRP A 272 0.12 4.53 7.21
CA TRP A 272 -0.33 5.28 8.39
C TRP A 272 -1.84 5.24 8.60
N THR A 273 -2.61 5.32 7.51
CA THR A 273 -4.07 5.17 7.57
C THR A 273 -4.40 3.77 8.08
N ARG A 274 -3.77 2.72 7.52
CA ARG A 274 -4.01 1.33 7.93
C ARG A 274 -3.70 1.08 9.40
N LEU A 275 -2.50 1.48 9.86
CA LEU A 275 -2.07 1.27 11.23
C LEU A 275 -2.99 1.99 12.24
N LEU A 276 -3.45 3.20 11.91
CA LEU A 276 -4.40 3.91 12.77
C LEU A 276 -5.76 3.24 12.75
N SER A 277 -6.28 2.85 11.58
CA SER A 277 -7.56 2.15 11.43
C SER A 277 -7.61 0.86 12.25
N ILE A 278 -6.54 0.06 12.25
CA ILE A 278 -6.42 -1.14 13.08
C ILE A 278 -6.62 -0.79 14.55
N VAL A 279 -5.85 0.16 15.08
CA VAL A 279 -5.90 0.50 16.52
C VAL A 279 -7.20 1.18 16.93
N VAL A 280 -7.82 1.96 16.04
CA VAL A 280 -9.16 2.54 16.27
C VAL A 280 -10.18 1.41 16.44
N ARG A 281 -10.20 0.43 15.53
CA ARG A 281 -11.12 -0.72 15.58
C ARG A 281 -10.88 -1.63 16.77
N GLU A 282 -9.62 -1.90 17.11
CA GLU A 282 -9.25 -2.68 18.31
C GLU A 282 -9.81 -2.06 19.60
N ARG A 283 -10.01 -0.74 19.62
CA ARG A 283 -10.58 0.00 20.76
C ARG A 283 -12.10 0.15 20.69
N GLY A 284 -12.76 -0.54 19.76
CA GLY A 284 -14.20 -0.43 19.53
C GLY A 284 -14.64 0.86 18.81
N GLY A 285 -13.69 1.60 18.24
CA GLY A 285 -13.98 2.74 17.39
C GLY A 285 -14.40 2.34 15.97
N GLU A 286 -14.90 3.32 15.23
CA GLU A 286 -15.38 3.17 13.87
C GLU A 286 -14.43 3.81 12.86
N VAL A 287 -14.19 3.09 11.77
CA VAL A 287 -13.41 3.55 10.63
C VAL A 287 -14.31 3.66 9.40
N THR A 288 -14.46 4.87 8.88
CA THR A 288 -15.07 5.12 7.57
C THR A 288 -13.98 5.29 6.53
N CYS A 289 -14.03 4.51 5.46
CA CYS A 289 -13.13 4.69 4.32
C CYS A 289 -13.87 5.20 3.09
N PHE A 290 -13.22 6.11 2.36
CA PHE A 290 -13.76 6.73 1.15
C PHE A 290 -13.07 6.18 -0.10
N ASP A 291 -13.87 5.98 -1.15
CA ASP A 291 -13.44 5.62 -2.49
C ASP A 291 -12.44 6.64 -3.08
N HIS A 292 -11.58 6.14 -3.97
CA HIS A 292 -10.64 6.89 -4.79
C HIS A 292 -11.18 7.25 -6.18
N ALA A 293 -12.50 7.25 -6.37
CA ALA A 293 -13.20 7.59 -7.62
C ALA A 293 -13.08 6.53 -8.73
N GLY A 294 -12.78 5.28 -8.38
CA GLY A 294 -13.00 4.16 -9.28
C GLY A 294 -14.43 3.69 -9.07
N GLY A 295 -15.35 4.05 -9.97
CA GLY A 295 -16.74 3.61 -9.86
C GLY A 295 -16.83 2.10 -9.64
N TYR A 296 -17.64 1.66 -8.69
CA TYR A 296 -17.75 0.23 -8.34
C TYR A 296 -18.23 -0.62 -9.52
N ALA A 297 -18.98 -0.01 -10.44
CA ALA A 297 -19.49 -0.63 -11.66
C ALA A 297 -18.41 -1.13 -12.64
N TYR A 298 -17.13 -0.81 -12.42
CA TYR A 298 -16.02 -1.28 -13.25
C TYR A 298 -15.36 -2.57 -12.74
N PHE A 299 -15.83 -3.14 -11.63
CA PHE A 299 -15.29 -4.37 -11.06
C PHE A 299 -16.27 -5.52 -11.26
N ASP A 300 -15.92 -6.48 -12.11
CA ASP A 300 -16.70 -7.71 -12.33
C ASP A 300 -16.68 -8.65 -11.11
N ASP A 301 -15.70 -8.48 -10.21
CA ASP A 301 -15.54 -9.29 -9.00
C ASP A 301 -15.29 -8.39 -7.77
N LEU A 302 -16.22 -8.46 -6.81
CA LEU A 302 -16.12 -7.73 -5.54
C LEU A 302 -15.02 -8.28 -4.62
N SER A 303 -14.55 -9.51 -4.84
CA SER A 303 -13.43 -10.11 -4.09
C SER A 303 -12.15 -9.26 -4.23
N ASP A 304 -12.00 -8.61 -5.38
CA ASP A 304 -10.87 -7.73 -5.70
C ASP A 304 -10.84 -6.46 -4.82
N LEU A 305 -12.02 -6.07 -4.32
CA LEU A 305 -12.23 -4.93 -3.43
C LEU A 305 -12.10 -5.32 -1.95
N ALA A 306 -12.31 -6.59 -1.59
CA ALA A 306 -12.29 -7.05 -0.20
C ALA A 306 -10.99 -6.70 0.53
N LEU A 307 -9.83 -7.01 -0.05
CA LEU A 307 -8.53 -6.72 0.58
C LEU A 307 -8.07 -5.27 0.43
N LYS A 308 -8.48 -4.60 -0.66
CA LYS A 308 -8.02 -3.25 -0.98
C LYS A 308 -8.86 -2.18 -0.30
N GLU A 309 -10.17 -2.35 -0.34
CA GLU A 309 -11.16 -1.36 0.04
C GLU A 309 -11.76 -1.66 1.42
N PHE A 310 -12.20 -2.90 1.65
CA PHE A 310 -13.06 -3.20 2.80
C PHE A 310 -12.32 -3.68 4.06
N LEU A 311 -11.13 -4.25 3.90
CA LEU A 311 -10.40 -4.94 4.99
C LEU A 311 -10.27 -4.12 6.28
N MET A 312 -10.11 -2.80 6.15
CA MET A 312 -9.74 -1.88 7.22
C MET A 312 -10.86 -0.96 7.71
N CYS A 313 -12.07 -1.04 7.15
CA CYS A 313 -13.17 -0.14 7.50
C CYS A 313 -14.38 -0.86 8.08
N ASN A 314 -15.14 -0.13 8.88
CA ASN A 314 -16.49 -0.48 9.31
C ASN A 314 -17.52 -0.01 8.29
N TYR A 315 -17.31 1.20 7.75
CA TYR A 315 -18.17 1.80 6.74
C TYR A 315 -17.35 2.16 5.52
N PHE A 316 -17.91 1.86 4.35
CA PHE A 316 -17.31 2.21 3.08
C PHE A 316 -18.23 3.18 2.33
N VAL A 317 -17.69 4.30 1.87
CA VAL A 317 -18.44 5.37 1.19
C VAL A 317 -17.92 5.55 -0.22
N THR A 318 -18.82 5.52 -1.21
CA THR A 318 -18.53 5.71 -2.63
C THR A 318 -19.50 6.69 -3.28
N TYR A 319 -19.21 7.07 -4.54
CA TYR A 319 -20.02 7.98 -5.36
C TYR A 319 -21.23 7.30 -6.01
N SER A 320 -21.20 5.98 -6.19
CA SER A 320 -22.25 5.21 -6.85
C SER A 320 -23.01 4.35 -5.84
N ASP A 321 -24.32 4.22 -6.00
CA ASP A 321 -25.09 3.24 -5.22
C ASP A 321 -24.53 1.83 -5.45
N ALA A 322 -24.44 1.04 -4.37
CA ALA A 322 -24.10 -0.37 -4.48
C ALA A 322 -25.26 -1.10 -5.17
N GLN A 323 -24.98 -1.89 -6.22
CA GLN A 323 -25.96 -2.79 -6.82
C GLN A 323 -26.15 -4.04 -5.97
#